data_AF-A0A3D0HKN3-F1
#
_entry.id   AF-A0A3D0HKN3-F1
#
_cell.length_a   1.000
_cell.length_b   1.000
_cell.length_c   1.000
_cell.angle_alpha   90.00
_cell.angle_beta   90.00
_cell.angle_gamma   90.00
#
_symmetry.space_group_name_H-M   'P 1'
#
loop_
_entity.id
_entity.type
_entity.pdbx_description
1 polymer ?
#
loop_
_entity_poly.entity_id
_entity_poly.type
_entity_poly.pdbx_seq_one_letter_code
_entity_poly.pdbx_strand_id
1 'polypeptide(L)'
;MDMEYEYREKKRSLFFGLPLSFTTYTLSQKKINIKKGLLRTEEDDTLMYKIQDVKLVRSLWERIFKLGTVICYSGDITDAKLMLTHIKNSSEIKEYILETAEEERRKVRTLHTMGLDGADDLYDDVDDD
;
A
#
# COMPACT_ATOMS: atom_id res chain seq x y z
N MET A 1 -17.66 -4.92 12.21
CA MET A 1 -16.48 -5.80 12.29
C MET A 1 -15.95 -5.85 10.88
N ASP A 2 -15.08 -4.90 10.53
CA ASP A 2 -14.59 -4.76 9.16
C ASP A 2 -13.86 -6.05 8.79
N MET A 3 -14.39 -6.78 7.81
CA MET A 3 -13.69 -7.92 7.23
C MET A 3 -12.52 -7.35 6.43
N GLU A 4 -11.39 -7.18 7.12
CA GLU A 4 -10.14 -6.74 6.52
C GLU A 4 -9.66 -7.88 5.62
N TYR A 5 -9.86 -7.74 4.30
CA TYR A 5 -9.26 -8.65 3.33
C TYR A 5 -7.75 -8.50 3.43
N GLU A 6 -7.12 -9.41 4.16
CA GLU A 6 -5.66 -9.48 4.30
C GLU A 6 -5.10 -10.40 3.23
N TYR A 7 -4.40 -9.83 2.25
CA TYR A 7 -3.61 -10.60 1.30
C TYR A 7 -2.21 -10.82 1.89
N ARG A 8 -1.86 -12.08 2.16
CA ARG A 8 -0.57 -12.44 2.76
C ARG A 8 0.28 -13.21 1.78
N GLU A 9 1.41 -12.63 1.40
CA GLU A 9 2.42 -13.27 0.56
C GLU A 9 3.75 -13.41 1.27
N LYS A 10 4.56 -14.36 0.82
CA LYS A 10 5.92 -14.54 1.31
C LYS A 10 6.91 -14.38 0.16
N LYS A 11 8.02 -13.72 0.43
CA LYS A 11 9.13 -13.68 -0.51
C LYS A 11 9.62 -15.11 -0.77
N ARG A 12 9.85 -15.43 -2.05
CA ARG A 12 10.37 -16.72 -2.48
C ARG A 12 11.81 -16.58 -3.00
N SER A 13 12.63 -17.60 -2.80
CA SER A 13 14.00 -17.63 -3.30
C SER A 13 14.04 -17.86 -4.81
N LEU A 14 14.92 -17.15 -5.51
CA LEU A 14 15.13 -17.27 -6.97
C LEU A 14 15.68 -18.64 -7.38
N PHE A 15 16.46 -19.29 -6.52
CA PHE A 15 17.25 -20.47 -6.90
C PHE A 15 16.51 -21.80 -6.77
N PHE A 16 15.40 -21.87 -6.00
CA PHE A 16 14.62 -23.11 -5.81
C PHE A 16 13.11 -22.88 -5.58
N GLY A 17 12.60 -21.64 -5.65
CA GLY A 17 11.20 -21.33 -5.32
C GLY A 17 10.81 -21.59 -3.86
N LEU A 18 11.76 -22.01 -3.02
CA LEU A 18 11.59 -22.23 -1.59
C LEU A 18 11.45 -20.88 -0.87
N PRO A 19 10.56 -20.75 0.13
CA PRO A 19 10.39 -19.55 0.95
C PRO A 19 11.53 -19.45 1.98
N LEU A 20 12.78 -19.44 1.52
CA LEU A 20 13.97 -19.36 2.38
C LEU A 20 14.16 -17.96 2.98
N SER A 21 13.46 -16.96 2.44
CA SER A 21 13.46 -15.61 2.97
C SER A 21 12.39 -15.44 4.05
N PHE A 22 12.82 -14.96 5.19
CA PHE A 22 11.97 -14.54 6.31
C PHE A 22 11.36 -13.15 6.05
N THR A 23 10.79 -12.98 4.85
CA THR A 23 10.09 -11.75 4.47
C THR A 23 8.63 -12.08 4.19
N THR A 24 7.76 -11.48 4.99
CA THR A 24 6.31 -11.57 4.84
C THR A 24 5.76 -10.23 4.40
N TYR A 25 4.91 -10.27 3.37
CA TYR A 25 4.17 -9.14 2.86
C TYR A 25 2.72 -9.32 3.29
N THR A 26 2.20 -8.36 4.04
CA THR A 26 0.79 -8.31 4.44
C THR A 26 0.18 -7.06 3.82
N LEU A 27 -0.78 -7.25 2.93
CA LEU A 27 -1.55 -6.16 2.34
C LEU A 27 -2.93 -6.17 2.96
N SER A 28 -3.26 -5.07 3.63
CA SER A 28 -4.59 -4.78 4.14
C SER A 28 -5.19 -3.66 3.30
N GLN A 29 -6.50 -3.41 3.44
CA GLN A 29 -7.15 -2.32 2.71
C GLN A 29 -6.56 -0.94 3.06
N LYS A 30 -6.19 -0.72 4.32
CA LYS A 30 -5.71 0.59 4.77
C LYS A 30 -4.19 0.76 4.69
N LYS A 31 -3.43 -0.34 4.74
CA LYS A 31 -1.97 -0.31 4.84
C LYS A 31 -1.31 -1.54 4.25
N ILE A 32 -0.07 -1.36 3.85
CA ILE A 32 0.85 -2.42 3.46
C ILE A 32 1.91 -2.53 4.56
N ASN A 33 2.13 -3.75 5.06
CA ASN A 33 3.18 -4.08 6.01
C ASN A 33 4.18 -5.04 5.35
N ILE A 34 5.47 -4.75 5.51
CA ILE A 34 6.55 -5.61 5.07
C ILE A 34 7.42 -5.93 6.28
N LYS A 35 7.35 -7.19 6.71
CA LYS A 35 8.19 -7.71 7.79
C LYS A 35 9.36 -8.48 7.21
N LYS A 36 10.59 -8.01 7.45
CA LYS A 36 11.84 -8.64 7.02
C LYS A 36 12.67 -9.00 8.25
N GLY A 37 13.20 -10.22 8.33
CA GLY A 37 14.20 -10.51 9.36
C GLY A 37 14.35 -11.97 9.75
N LEU A 38 15.59 -12.37 10.02
CA LEU A 38 15.90 -13.66 10.65
C LEU A 38 16.45 -13.47 12.07
N LEU A 39 17.47 -12.62 12.22
CA LEU A 39 18.09 -12.26 13.51
C LEU A 39 17.70 -10.85 13.98
N ARG A 40 17.52 -9.92 13.05
CA ARG A 40 16.96 -8.59 13.26
C ARG A 40 15.64 -8.51 12.50
N THR A 41 14.59 -8.07 13.18
CA THR A 41 13.26 -7.87 12.59
C THR A 41 13.07 -6.40 12.26
N GLU A 42 12.81 -6.11 11.00
CA GLU A 42 12.41 -4.80 10.48
C GLU A 42 10.98 -4.90 9.97
N GLU A 43 10.16 -3.92 10.35
CA GLU A 43 8.77 -3.80 9.92
C GLU A 43 8.63 -2.43 9.24
N ASP A 44 8.39 -2.46 7.93
CA ASP A 44 8.14 -1.27 7.12
C ASP A 44 6.64 -1.18 6.85
N ASP A 45 6.01 -0.08 7.27
CA ASP A 45 4.59 0.18 7.11
C ASP A 45 4.34 1.34 6.15
N THR A 46 3.35 1.21 5.27
CA THR A 46 2.91 2.34 4.43
C THR A 46 1.40 2.34 4.29
N LEU A 47 0.78 3.51 4.50
CA LEU A 47 -0.65 3.70 4.36
C LEU A 47 -1.05 3.76 2.88
N MET A 48 -2.17 3.12 2.52
CA MET A 48 -2.59 2.96 1.13
C MET A 48 -2.90 4.31 0.46
N TYR A 49 -3.53 5.25 1.18
CA TYR A 49 -3.83 6.58 0.65
C TYR A 49 -2.58 7.42 0.32
N LYS A 50 -1.42 7.12 0.93
CA LYS A 50 -0.14 7.82 0.68
C LYS A 50 0.62 7.29 -0.54
N ILE A 51 0.24 6.11 -1.03
CA ILE A 51 0.87 5.52 -2.22
C ILE A 51 0.50 6.38 -3.42
N GLN A 52 1.51 6.84 -4.15
CA GLN A 52 1.38 7.70 -5.32
C GLN A 52 1.36 6.93 -6.63
N ASP A 53 2.30 6.01 -6.80
CA ASP A 53 2.49 5.24 -8.02
C ASP A 53 2.93 3.81 -7.69
N VAL A 54 2.60 2.87 -8.58
CA VAL A 54 2.90 1.44 -8.44
C VAL A 54 3.50 0.89 -9.73
N LYS A 55 4.73 0.40 -9.65
CA LYS A 55 5.47 -0.18 -10.78
C LYS A 55 5.66 -1.69 -10.62
N LEU A 56 5.41 -2.43 -11.69
CA LEU A 56 5.71 -3.86 -11.76
C LEU A 56 7.00 -4.08 -12.57
N VAL A 57 7.95 -4.81 -11.97
CA VAL A 57 9.23 -5.18 -12.60
C VAL A 57 9.36 -6.69 -12.61
N ARG A 58 9.83 -7.25 -13.73
CA ARG A 58 10.12 -8.68 -13.88
C ARG A 58 11.45 -8.89 -14.60
N SER A 59 12.43 -9.40 -13.88
CA SER A 59 13.71 -9.87 -14.43
C SER A 59 13.51 -11.15 -15.26
N LEU A 60 14.53 -11.54 -16.04
CA LEU A 60 14.51 -12.75 -16.87
C LEU A 60 14.21 -14.01 -16.03
N TRP A 61 14.86 -14.15 -14.88
CA TRP A 61 14.64 -15.27 -13.97
C TRP A 61 13.25 -15.24 -13.32
N GLU A 62 12.78 -14.06 -12.90
CA GLU A 62 11.43 -13.92 -12.36
C GLU A 62 10.36 -14.33 -13.40
N ARG A 63 10.55 -13.99 -14.68
CA ARG A 63 9.63 -14.43 -15.74
C ARG A 63 9.59 -15.95 -15.89
N ILE A 64 10.73 -16.63 -15.83
CA ILE A 64 10.81 -18.10 -15.92
C ILE A 64 10.09 -18.75 -14.73
N PHE A 65 10.24 -18.19 -13.52
CA PHE A 65 9.62 -18.72 -12.29
C PHE A 65 8.22 -18.15 -12.00
N LYS A 66 7.63 -17.37 -12.92
CA LYS A 66 6.34 -16.67 -12.73
C LYS A 66 6.31 -15.81 -11.45
N LEU A 67 7.43 -15.15 -11.15
CA LEU A 67 7.58 -14.19 -10.07
C LEU A 67 7.59 -12.77 -10.64
N GLY A 68 7.46 -11.78 -9.76
CA GLY A 68 7.69 -10.38 -10.08
C GLY A 68 7.89 -9.56 -8.83
N THR A 69 8.37 -8.34 -9.04
CA THR A 69 8.64 -7.36 -8.00
C THR A 69 7.73 -6.16 -8.20
N VAL A 70 6.90 -5.86 -7.19
CA VAL A 70 6.03 -4.68 -7.17
C VAL A 70 6.72 -3.59 -6.34
N ILE A 71 6.84 -2.40 -6.90
CA ILE A 71 7.46 -1.24 -6.29
C ILE A 71 6.37 -0.19 -6.10
N CYS A 72 6.09 0.16 -4.86
CA CYS A 72 5.17 1.24 -4.50
C CYS A 72 5.97 2.48 -4.14
N TYR A 73 5.60 3.61 -4.72
CA TYR A 73 6.15 4.92 -4.38
C TYR A 73 5.18 5.63 -3.47
N SER A 74 5.66 6.08 -2.32
CA SER A 74 4.88 6.85 -1.35
C SER A 74 5.31 8.31 -1.38
N GLY A 75 4.38 9.22 -1.13
CA GLY A 75 4.69 10.64 -0.92
C GLY A 75 5.30 10.94 0.46
N ASP A 76 5.54 9.92 1.29
CA ASP A 76 6.12 10.09 2.62
C ASP A 76 7.64 10.34 2.57
N ILE A 77 8.14 11.15 3.51
CA ILE A 77 9.54 11.57 3.55
C ILE A 77 10.42 10.46 4.12
N THR A 78 9.90 9.64 5.04
CA THR A 78 10.65 8.55 5.69
C THR A 78 10.76 7.31 4.82
N ASP A 79 9.68 6.95 4.12
CA ASP A 79 9.56 5.69 3.38
C ASP A 79 9.08 5.93 1.95
N ALA A 80 9.91 6.62 1.17
CA ALA A 80 9.56 7.00 -0.20
C ALA A 80 9.35 5.81 -1.15
N LYS A 81 9.87 4.63 -0.82
CA LYS A 81 9.85 3.46 -1.72
C LYS A 81 9.69 2.15 -0.96
N LEU A 82 8.60 1.45 -1.24
CA LEU A 82 8.29 0.13 -0.70
C LEU A 82 8.40 -0.93 -1.79
N MET A 83 9.17 -2.00 -1.56
CA MET A 83 9.43 -3.03 -2.57
C MET A 83 8.99 -4.42 -2.10
N LEU A 84 8.02 -4.97 -2.82
CA LEU A 84 7.50 -6.32 -2.68
C LEU A 84 8.19 -7.22 -3.70
N THR A 85 9.28 -7.88 -3.30
CA THR A 85 10.18 -8.63 -4.21
C THR A 85 9.80 -10.11 -4.35
N HIS A 86 9.98 -10.67 -5.54
CA HIS A 86 9.86 -12.12 -5.82
C HIS A 86 8.52 -12.74 -5.40
N ILE A 87 7.41 -12.10 -5.77
CA ILE A 87 6.05 -12.59 -5.50
C ILE A 87 5.44 -13.23 -6.74
N LYS A 88 4.72 -14.35 -6.57
CA LYS A 88 4.04 -15.05 -7.67
C LYS A 88 2.95 -14.18 -8.31
N ASN A 89 1.99 -13.74 -7.51
CA ASN A 89 0.82 -13.00 -7.98
C ASN A 89 1.10 -11.49 -8.10
N SER A 90 2.29 -11.13 -8.60
CA SER A 90 2.74 -9.74 -8.73
C SER A 90 1.82 -8.85 -9.57
N SER A 91 1.11 -9.41 -10.56
CA SER A 91 0.11 -8.67 -11.35
C SER A 91 -1.14 -8.34 -10.55
N GLU A 92 -1.73 -9.33 -9.90
CA GLU A 92 -2.95 -9.21 -9.10
C GLU A 92 -2.73 -8.26 -7.91
N ILE A 93 -1.59 -8.39 -7.23
CA ILE A 93 -1.22 -7.50 -6.12
C ILE A 93 -1.06 -6.05 -6.60
N LYS A 94 -0.46 -5.84 -7.77
CA LYS A 94 -0.32 -4.49 -8.33
C LYS A 94 -1.70 -3.85 -8.56
N GLU A 95 -2.61 -4.60 -9.16
CA GLU A 95 -3.98 -4.12 -9.45
C GLU A 95 -4.75 -3.85 -8.16
N TYR A 96 -4.68 -4.76 -7.19
CA TYR A 96 -5.26 -4.60 -5.86
C TYR A 96 -4.77 -3.33 -5.14
N ILE A 97 -3.45 -3.08 -5.12
CA ILE A 97 -2.89 -1.88 -4.50
C ILE A 97 -3.40 -0.61 -5.20
N LEU A 98 -3.47 -0.64 -6.53
CA LEU A 98 -3.88 0.52 -7.32
C LEU A 98 -5.36 0.88 -7.06
N GLU A 99 -6.24 -0.11 -7.10
CA GLU A 99 -7.67 0.06 -6.80
C GLU A 99 -7.89 0.53 -5.36
N THR A 100 -7.26 -0.14 -4.39
CA THR A 100 -7.42 0.20 -2.97
C THR A 100 -6.87 1.60 -2.66
N ALA A 101 -5.75 2.01 -3.27
CA ALA A 101 -5.21 3.36 -3.11
C ALA A 101 -6.14 4.43 -3.68
N GLU A 102 -6.79 4.17 -4.82
CA GLU A 102 -7.79 5.08 -5.39
C GLU A 102 -9.05 5.17 -4.53
N GLU A 103 -9.55 4.05 -4.02
CA GLU A 103 -10.70 4.03 -3.12
C GLU A 103 -10.45 4.81 -1.84
N GLU A 104 -9.32 4.58 -1.18
CA GLU A 104 -8.97 5.27 0.06
C GLU A 104 -8.78 6.77 -0.16
N ARG A 105 -8.16 7.17 -1.28
CA ARG A 105 -8.09 8.59 -1.66
C ARG A 105 -9.46 9.19 -1.90
N ARG A 106 -10.38 8.45 -2.53
CA ARG A 106 -11.75 8.91 -2.74
C ARG A 106 -12.45 9.12 -1.41
N LYS A 107 -12.36 8.17 -0.48
CA LYS A 107 -12.94 8.27 0.88
C LYS A 107 -12.41 9.49 1.63
N VAL A 108 -11.09 9.69 1.64
CA VAL A 108 -10.47 10.86 2.28
C VAL A 108 -10.94 12.16 1.64
N ARG A 109 -11.02 12.21 0.30
CA ARG A 109 -11.49 13.39 -0.43
C ARG A 109 -12.96 13.69 -0.13
N THR A 110 -13.83 12.67 -0.12
CA THR A 110 -15.26 12.85 0.18
C THR A 110 -15.48 13.34 1.60
N LEU A 111 -14.75 12.79 2.57
CA LEU A 111 -14.80 13.24 3.96
C LEU A 111 -14.37 14.70 4.10
N HIS A 112 -13.33 15.11 3.37
CA HIS A 112 -12.89 16.50 3.37
C HIS A 112 -13.95 17.46 2.79
N THR A 113 -14.62 17.09 1.70
CA THR A 113 -15.71 17.93 1.13
C THR A 113 -16.98 17.94 1.99
N MET A 114 -17.34 16.83 2.63
CA MET A 114 -18.54 16.76 3.49
C MET A 114 -18.37 17.53 4.82
N GLY A 115 -17.12 17.82 5.22
CA GLY A 115 -16.82 18.67 6.39
C GLY A 115 -16.82 20.17 6.11
N LEU A 116 -17.02 20.60 4.87
CA LEU A 116 -17.01 22.02 4.49
C LEU A 116 -18.42 22.64 4.36
N ASP A 117 -19.48 21.84 4.41
CA ASP A 117 -20.89 22.30 4.28
C ASP A 117 -21.55 22.59 5.65
N GLY A 118 -20.80 22.59 6.75
CA GLY A 118 -21.33 22.75 8.11
C GLY A 118 -20.67 23.84 8.95
N ALA A 119 -19.85 24.70 8.35
CA ALA A 119 -19.07 25.71 9.09
C ALA A 119 -18.97 27.07 8.39
N ASP A 120 -19.95 27.45 7.56
CA ASP A 120 -19.99 28.79 6.93
C ASP A 120 -21.23 29.62 7.31
N ASP A 121 -22.10 29.13 8.21
CA ASP A 121 -23.32 29.84 8.65
C ASP A 121 -23.16 30.59 10.00
N LEU A 122 -21.95 30.96 10.44
CA LEU A 122 -21.77 31.63 11.76
C LEU A 122 -21.01 32.97 11.73
N TYR A 123 -21.04 33.71 10.63
CA TYR A 123 -20.57 35.10 10.60
C TYR A 123 -21.36 35.95 9.60
N ASP A 124 -22.65 36.24 9.88
CA ASP A 124 -23.36 37.34 9.20
C ASP A 124 -24.49 37.92 10.05
N ASP A 125 -24.21 38.33 11.30
CA ASP A 125 -25.14 39.17 12.08
C ASP A 125 -24.44 39.87 13.27
N VAL A 126 -23.36 40.61 12.99
CA VAL A 126 -22.84 41.59 13.95
C VAL A 126 -22.35 42.85 13.22
N ASP A 127 -23.31 43.64 12.74
CA ASP A 127 -23.26 45.07 12.38
C ASP A 127 -24.73 45.51 12.33
N ASP A 128 -25.26 46.64 12.80
CA ASP A 128 -24.83 47.84 13.52
C ASP A 128 -26.15 48.61 13.77
N ASP A 129 -26.61 48.78 15.03
CA ASP A 129 -27.51 49.85 15.53
C ASP A 129 -27.89 49.69 17.03
#